data_AF-A0A2V7GAF9-F1
#
_entry.id   AF-A0A2V7GAF9-F1
#
_cell.length_a   1.000
_cell.length_b   1.000
_cell.length_c   1.000
_cell.angle_alpha   90.00
_cell.angle_beta   90.00
_cell.angle_gamma   90.00
#
_symmetry.space_group_name_H-M   'P 1'
#
loop_
_entity.id
_entity.type
_entity.pdbx_description
1 polymer ?
#
loop_
_entity_poly.entity_id
_entity_poly.type
_entity_poly.pdbx_seq_one_letter_code
_entity_poly.pdbx_strand_id
1 'polypeptide(L)' 'ELLDSCPLELIPRHRGAHEYLGEAYLMVNDLARAEEHLSALRGICLIPCEEYGDLEKAIAAYRQRTGR' A
#
# COMPACT_ATOMS: atom_id res chain seq x y z
N GLU A 1 17.93 -23.90 2.75
CA GLU A 1 17.51 -23.32 1.46
C GLU A 1 16.00 -22.98 1.49
N LEU A 2 15.56 -22.13 2.42
CA LEU A 2 14.13 -21.80 2.63
C LEU A 2 13.97 -20.37 3.18
N LEU A 3 14.86 -19.46 2.76
CA LEU A 3 14.83 -18.03 3.10
C LEU A 3 15.02 -17.15 1.86
N ASP A 4 14.70 -17.66 0.67
CA ASP A 4 14.89 -16.93 -0.60
C ASP A 4 13.60 -16.74 -1.41
N SER A 5 12.48 -17.28 -0.96
CA SER A 5 11.18 -16.95 -1.53
C SER A 5 10.59 -15.76 -0.76
N CYS A 6 11.23 -14.61 -0.92
CA CYS A 6 10.65 -13.35 -0.52
C CYS A 6 9.46 -13.07 -1.44
N PRO A 7 8.20 -12.99 -0.95
CA PRO A 7 7.06 -12.68 -1.81
C PRO A 7 7.15 -11.28 -2.44
N LEU A 8 8.13 -10.45 -2.06
CA LEU A 8 8.39 -9.15 -2.69
C LEU A 8 8.67 -9.25 -4.20
N GLU A 9 9.23 -10.36 -4.70
CA GLU A 9 9.40 -10.58 -6.15
C GLU A 9 8.10 -11.00 -6.86
N LEU A 10 7.09 -11.44 -6.09
CA LEU A 10 5.82 -11.98 -6.58
C LEU A 10 4.65 -10.97 -6.54
N ILE A 11 4.87 -9.73 -6.11
CA ILE A 11 3.81 -8.71 -5.98
C ILE A 11 3.90 -7.60 -7.05
N PRO A 12 4.15 -7.82 -8.36
CA PRO A 12 3.97 -6.72 -9.31
C PRO A 12 2.50 -6.25 -9.38
N ARG A 13 1.54 -7.13 -9.05
CA ARG A 13 0.10 -6.88 -9.28
C ARG A 13 -0.85 -7.38 -8.18
N HIS A 14 -0.34 -7.89 -7.05
CA HIS A 14 -1.18 -8.44 -6.01
C HIS A 14 -1.77 -7.31 -5.14
N ARG A 15 -3.04 -6.97 -5.36
CA ARG A 15 -3.70 -5.79 -4.76
C ARG A 15 -3.60 -5.75 -3.23
N GLY A 16 -4.05 -6.79 -2.55
CA GLY A 16 -4.04 -6.82 -1.07
C GLY A 16 -2.64 -6.73 -0.45
N ALA A 17 -1.59 -7.02 -1.23
CA ALA A 17 -0.23 -6.89 -0.73
C ALA A 17 0.28 -5.45 -0.85
N HIS A 18 -0.15 -4.69 -1.88
CA HIS A 18 0.09 -3.25 -1.93
C HIS A 18 -0.66 -2.51 -0.82
N GLU A 19 -1.90 -2.88 -0.55
CA GLU A 19 -2.66 -2.34 0.59
C GLU A 19 -1.94 -2.60 1.92
N TYR A 20 -1.64 -3.86 2.23
CA TYR A 20 -0.94 -4.24 3.47
C TYR A 20 0.39 -3.50 3.65
N LEU A 21 1.22 -3.44 2.59
CA LEU A 21 2.49 -2.72 2.65
C LEU A 21 2.27 -1.21 2.84
N GLY A 22 1.29 -0.64 2.15
CA GLY A 22 0.94 0.77 2.30
C GLY A 22 0.55 1.11 3.74
N GLU A 23 -0.34 0.33 4.34
CA GLU A 23 -0.71 0.48 5.75
C GLU A 23 0.49 0.28 6.69
N ALA A 24 1.35 -0.71 6.41
CA ALA A 24 2.55 -0.95 7.20
C ALA A 24 3.52 0.24 7.19
N TYR A 25 3.67 0.92 6.05
CA TYR A 25 4.49 2.13 5.96
C TYR A 25 3.91 3.30 6.78
N LEU A 26 2.58 3.43 6.86
CA LEU A 26 1.95 4.41 7.74
C LEU A 26 2.26 4.15 9.22
N MET A 27 2.37 2.87 9.63
CA MET A 27 2.73 2.51 11.02
C MET A 27 4.14 2.98 11.41
N VAL A 28 5.07 3.05 10.45
CA VAL A 28 6.45 3.53 10.66
C VAL A 28 6.65 5.00 10.25
N ASN A 29 5.57 5.74 10.02
CA ASN A 29 5.55 7.17 9.62
C ASN A 29 6.16 7.49 8.25
N ASP A 30 6.21 6.50 7.37
CA ASP A 30 6.68 6.66 5.99
C ASP A 30 5.48 6.87 5.04
N LEU A 31 5.00 8.10 5.00
CA LEU A 31 3.87 8.48 4.14
C LEU A 31 4.22 8.31 2.64
N ALA A 32 5.46 8.60 2.26
CA ALA A 32 5.88 8.54 0.86
C ALA A 32 5.78 7.11 0.31
N ARG A 33 6.27 6.12 1.06
CA ARG A 33 6.16 4.71 0.67
C ARG A 33 4.71 4.24 0.64
N ALA A 34 3.85 4.70 1.55
CA ALA A 34 2.42 4.38 1.50
C ALA A 34 1.76 4.89 0.21
N GLU A 35 2.11 6.09 -0.23
CA GLU A 35 1.62 6.69 -1.47
C GLU A 35 2.15 5.97 -2.74
N GLU A 36 3.38 5.44 -2.70
CA GLU A 36 3.91 4.58 -3.78
C GLU A 36 3.01 3.36 -4.00
N HIS A 37 2.58 2.71 -2.91
CA HIS A 37 1.68 1.55 -3.00
C HIS A 37 0.27 1.92 -3.48
N LEU A 38 -0.25 3.09 -3.09
CA LEU A 38 -1.53 3.60 -3.62
C LEU A 38 -1.45 3.89 -5.12
N SER A 39 -0.33 4.44 -5.60
CA SER A 39 -0.07 4.68 -7.02
C SER A 39 0.01 3.37 -7.80
N ALA A 40 0.68 2.35 -7.26
CA ALA A 40 0.71 1.02 -7.85
C ALA A 40 -0.70 0.41 -7.94
N LEU A 41 -1.51 0.52 -6.89
CA LEU A 41 -2.91 0.07 -6.89
C LEU A 41 -3.73 0.78 -7.98
N ARG A 42 -3.54 2.08 -8.20
CA ARG A 42 -4.20 2.81 -9.30
C ARG A 42 -3.86 2.22 -10.68
N GLY A 43 -2.62 1.78 -10.89
CA GLY A 43 -2.21 1.12 -12.13
C GLY A 43 -2.72 -0.32 -12.27
N ILE A 44 -2.87 -1.03 -11.15
CA ILE A 44 -3.38 -2.41 -11.12
C ILE A 44 -4.91 -2.44 -11.31
N CYS A 45 -5.60 -1.50 -10.67
CA CYS A 45 -7.05 -1.40 -10.61
C CYS A 45 -7.56 -0.48 -11.73
N LEU A 46 -7.82 -1.06 -12.91
CA LEU A 46 -8.39 -0.36 -14.08
C LEU A 46 -9.74 0.33 -13.76
N ILE A 47 -10.46 -0.21 -12.78
CA ILE A 47 -11.59 0.40 -12.07
C ILE A 47 -11.23 0.43 -10.57
N PRO A 48 -11.76 1.37 -9.76
CA PRO A 48 -11.52 1.38 -8.33
C PRO A 48 -11.81 0.01 -7.70
N CYS A 49 -10.81 -0.54 -7.03
CA CYS A 49 -10.88 -1.78 -6.27
C CYS A 49 -10.97 -1.46 -4.76
N GLU A 50 -11.44 -2.42 -3.97
CA GLU A 50 -11.59 -2.30 -2.51
C GLU A 50 -10.26 -1.87 -1.87
N GLU A 51 -9.17 -2.54 -2.24
CA GLU A 51 -7.83 -2.32 -1.68
C GLU A 51 -7.30 -0.90 -1.96
N TYR A 52 -7.64 -0.30 -3.11
CA TYR A 52 -7.31 1.10 -3.40
C TYR A 52 -8.08 2.05 -2.46
N GLY A 53 -9.40 1.81 -2.31
CA GLY A 53 -10.25 2.65 -1.49
C GLY A 53 -9.87 2.60 -0.01
N ASP A 54 -9.47 1.43 0.48
CA ASP A 54 -9.10 1.25 1.88
C ASP A 54 -7.73 1.87 2.19
N LEU A 55 -6.73 1.68 1.32
CA LEU A 55 -5.45 2.38 1.48
C LEU A 55 -5.59 3.91 1.35
N GLU A 56 -6.45 4.41 0.44
CA GLU A 56 -6.71 5.84 0.29
C GLU A 56 -7.31 6.44 1.58
N LYS A 57 -8.27 5.74 2.21
CA LYS A 57 -8.84 6.13 3.52
C LYS A 57 -7.79 6.11 4.62
N ALA A 58 -6.94 5.07 4.67
CA ALA A 58 -5.88 4.94 5.67
C ALA A 58 -4.88 6.11 5.58
N ILE A 59 -4.48 6.50 4.36
CA ILE A 59 -3.61 7.67 4.11
C ILE A 59 -4.31 8.96 4.56
N ALA A 60 -5.58 9.14 4.22
CA ALA A 60 -6.34 10.32 4.63
C ALA A 60 -6.44 10.44 6.16
N ALA A 61 -6.72 9.32 6.85
CA ALA A 61 -6.75 9.26 8.30
C ALA A 61 -5.37 9.54 8.94
N TYR A 62 -4.30 9.02 8.34
CA TYR A 62 -2.92 9.29 8.77
C TYR A 62 -2.61 10.79 8.71
N ARG A 63 -2.89 11.45 7.58
CA ARG A 63 -2.66 12.89 7.38
C ARG A 63 -3.38 13.74 8.42
N GLN A 64 -4.65 13.43 8.69
CA GLN A 64 -5.43 14.09 9.74
C GLN A 64 -4.80 13.93 11.13
N ARG A 65 -4.29 12.73 11.46
CA ARG A 65 -3.67 12.43 12.75
C ARG A 65 -2.30 13.09 12.91
N THR A 66 -1.52 13.22 11.85
CA THR A 66 -0.14 13.74 11.91
C THR A 66 0.00 15.21 11.51
N GLY A 67 -1.08 15.86 11.07
CA GLY A 67 -1.03 17.23 10.53
C GLY A 67 -0.13 17.36 9.30
N ARG A 68 -0.02 16.27 8.51
CA ARG A 68 0.78 16.20 7.28
C ARG A 68 -0.12 16.31 6.06
#